data_AF-A0A939W686-F1
#
_entry.id   AF-A0A939W686-F1
#
_cell.length_a   1.000
_cell.length_b   1.000
_cell.length_c   1.000
_cell.angle_alpha   90.00
_cell.angle_beta   90.00
_cell.angle_gamma   90.00
#
_symmetry.space_group_name_H-M   'P 1'
#
loop_
_entity.id
_entity.type
_entity.pdbx_description
1 polymer ?
#
loop_
_entity_poly.entity_id
_entity_poly.type
_entity_poly.pdbx_seq_one_letter_code
_entity_poly.pdbx_strand_id
1 'polypeptide(L)'
;MKNKILPILPVVIIFMLFIPLPAVLIYVLFGLDVAALLFCTGCKLFMNIKNKQLEWFPSFALFWNLFTLGVLIALTRIILSQRNPDNVNKVTNLIFSNETTITETIIDVIVFLCLTTAGLLINSSEKKRIKTIWEEIKQKGIKEDMEFYSSMDGVIKFAHGTFTAILFITVVIFLGGTLIDNLQFGKPIITCIAGNLKQAMGISIIFQALVLFFTFLCVTCFYKVQEKYMREE
;
A
#
# COMPACT_ATOMS: atom_id res chain seq x y z
N MET A 1 26.92 -7.02 -11.36
CA MET A 1 26.18 -7.30 -10.10
C MET A 1 24.93 -6.42 -9.88
N LYS A 2 24.49 -5.58 -10.84
CA LYS A 2 23.32 -4.68 -10.69
C LYS A 2 21.93 -5.34 -10.82
N ASN A 3 21.83 -6.59 -11.32
CA ASN A 3 20.54 -7.17 -11.71
C ASN A 3 19.91 -8.16 -10.71
N LYS A 4 20.49 -8.36 -9.51
CA LYS A 4 19.90 -9.27 -8.50
C LYS A 4 19.12 -8.57 -7.39
N ILE A 5 19.28 -7.26 -7.21
CA ILE A 5 18.63 -6.49 -6.13
C ILE A 5 17.18 -6.10 -6.49
N LEU A 6 16.87 -5.95 -7.77
CA LEU A 6 15.56 -5.51 -8.25
C LEU A 6 14.40 -6.47 -7.92
N PRO A 7 14.55 -7.81 -8.01
CA PRO A 7 13.49 -8.74 -7.56
C PRO A 7 13.50 -9.03 -6.06
N ILE A 8 14.56 -8.67 -5.31
CA ILE A 8 14.66 -8.96 -3.87
C ILE A 8 13.82 -7.98 -3.04
N LEU A 9 13.67 -6.73 -3.50
CA LEU A 9 12.98 -5.67 -2.77
C LEU A 9 11.49 -5.97 -2.48
N PRO A 10 10.67 -6.44 -3.45
CA PRO A 10 9.30 -6.86 -3.14
C PRO A 10 9.24 -8.12 -2.26
N VAL A 11 10.23 -9.02 -2.34
CA VAL A 11 10.29 -10.22 -1.48
C VAL A 11 10.56 -9.85 -0.02
N VAL A 12 11.37 -8.82 0.24
CA VAL A 12 11.59 -8.30 1.60
C VAL A 12 10.30 -7.68 2.18
N ILE A 13 9.52 -6.96 1.36
CA ILE A 13 8.21 -6.42 1.77
C ILE A 13 7.21 -7.56 2.06
N ILE A 14 7.24 -8.63 1.26
CA ILE A 14 6.42 -9.83 1.50
C ILE A 14 6.89 -10.57 2.76
N PHE A 15 8.18 -10.66 3.06
CA PHE A 15 8.68 -11.22 4.32
C PHE A 15 8.31 -10.35 5.54
N MET A 16 8.33 -9.03 5.38
CA MET A 16 7.91 -8.03 6.37
C MET A 16 6.41 -8.16 6.72
N LEU A 17 5.62 -8.73 5.81
CA LEU A 17 4.20 -9.01 5.97
C LEU A 17 3.91 -10.15 6.96
N PHE A 18 4.79 -11.17 6.99
CA PHE A 18 4.63 -12.36 7.84
C PHE A 18 5.19 -12.17 9.25
N ILE A 19 6.17 -11.28 9.42
CA ILE A 19 6.83 -11.03 10.71
C ILE A 19 6.12 -9.88 11.45
N PRO A 20 5.75 -10.01 12.73
CA PRO A 20 5.26 -8.89 13.52
C PRO A 20 6.38 -7.86 13.71
N LEU A 21 6.26 -6.71 13.05
CA LEU A 21 7.18 -5.60 13.31
C LEU A 21 6.78 -4.88 14.60
N PRO A 22 7.76 -4.40 15.38
CA PRO A 22 7.48 -3.59 16.56
C PRO A 22 6.74 -2.31 16.16
N ALA A 23 5.81 -1.85 17.01
CA ALA A 23 4.95 -0.69 16.71
C ALA A 23 5.73 0.56 16.30
N VAL A 24 6.86 0.80 16.97
CA VAL A 24 7.76 1.91 16.66
C VAL A 24 8.19 1.91 15.19
N LEU A 25 8.53 0.73 14.65
CA LEU A 25 8.99 0.62 13.27
C LEU A 25 7.87 0.92 12.28
N ILE A 26 6.63 0.50 12.54
CA ILE A 26 5.49 0.80 11.67
C ILE A 26 5.20 2.30 11.65
N TYR A 27 5.23 2.98 12.79
CA TYR A 27 5.03 4.44 12.84
C TYR A 27 6.14 5.19 12.10
N VAL A 28 7.39 4.74 12.19
CA VAL A 28 8.51 5.30 11.41
C VAL A 28 8.30 5.09 9.92
N LEU A 29 7.89 3.89 9.49
CA LEU A 29 7.63 3.58 8.08
C LEU A 29 6.43 4.35 7.53
N PHE A 30 5.38 4.53 8.32
CA PHE A 30 4.26 5.42 7.97
C PHE A 30 4.70 6.88 7.87
N GLY A 31 5.57 7.34 8.77
CA GLY A 31 6.20 8.65 8.67
C GLY A 31 7.03 8.81 7.40
N LEU A 32 7.74 7.75 6.99
CA LEU A 32 8.49 7.70 5.73
C LEU A 32 7.55 7.78 4.51
N ASP A 33 6.38 7.12 4.59
CA ASP A 33 5.31 7.20 3.57
C ASP A 33 4.85 8.66 3.39
N VAL A 34 4.49 9.34 4.48
CA VAL A 34 4.10 10.76 4.40
C VAL A 34 5.27 11.64 3.92
N ALA A 35 6.50 11.36 4.37
CA ALA A 35 7.68 12.14 4.03
C ALA A 35 8.03 12.08 2.54
N ALA A 36 7.97 10.90 1.91
CA ALA A 36 8.30 10.84 0.48
C ALA A 36 7.18 11.40 -0.41
N LEU A 37 5.92 11.43 0.03
CA LEU A 37 4.88 12.19 -0.65
C LEU A 37 5.21 13.70 -0.69
N LEU A 38 5.62 14.26 0.45
CA LEU A 38 6.05 15.66 0.53
C LEU A 38 7.31 15.92 -0.30
N PHE A 39 8.28 14.99 -0.27
CA PHE A 39 9.49 15.07 -1.07
C PHE A 39 9.17 15.09 -2.58
N CYS A 40 8.31 14.20 -3.07
CA CYS A 40 7.89 14.17 -4.48
C CYS A 40 7.15 15.45 -4.89
N THR A 41 6.34 16.02 -4.00
CA THR A 41 5.68 17.31 -4.21
C THR A 41 6.71 18.44 -4.35
N GLY A 42 7.73 18.45 -3.50
CA GLY A 42 8.85 19.38 -3.56
C GLY A 42 9.66 19.25 -4.85
N CYS A 43 10.02 18.03 -5.25
CA CYS A 43 10.72 17.80 -6.53
C CYS A 43 9.94 18.38 -7.71
N LYS A 44 8.60 18.27 -7.72
CA LYS A 44 7.77 18.84 -8.79
C LYS A 44 7.76 20.38 -8.80
N LEU A 45 7.80 21.01 -7.62
CA LEU A 45 7.81 22.48 -7.49
C LEU A 45 9.17 23.09 -7.81
N PHE A 46 10.27 22.43 -7.44
CA PHE A 46 11.63 22.98 -7.54
C PHE A 46 12.42 22.50 -8.76
N MET A 47 12.17 21.30 -9.29
CA MET A 47 12.91 20.81 -10.47
C MET A 47 12.17 21.18 -11.76
N ASN A 48 12.76 22.10 -12.53
CA ASN A 48 12.43 22.29 -13.94
C ASN A 48 13.13 21.17 -14.76
N ILE A 49 12.56 19.97 -14.73
CA ILE A 49 13.22 18.71 -15.17
C ILE A 49 13.69 18.80 -16.63
N LYS A 50 14.98 18.48 -16.87
CA LYS A 50 15.58 18.24 -18.20
C LYS A 50 15.45 16.75 -18.58
N ASN A 51 15.21 16.48 -19.88
CA ASN A 51 14.61 15.27 -20.47
C ASN A 51 15.31 13.90 -20.30
N LYS A 52 16.46 13.77 -19.60
CA LYS A 52 17.28 12.52 -19.65
C LYS A 52 17.28 11.62 -18.41
N GLN A 53 16.44 11.87 -17.40
CA GLN A 53 16.56 11.20 -16.09
C GLN A 53 15.30 10.49 -15.58
N LEU A 54 14.27 10.27 -16.41
CA LEU A 54 12.99 9.73 -15.91
C LEU A 54 12.85 8.20 -15.94
N GLU A 55 13.86 7.47 -16.40
CA GLU A 55 13.81 5.99 -16.51
C GLU A 55 13.57 5.27 -15.17
N TRP A 56 14.03 5.84 -14.04
CA TRP A 56 13.83 5.23 -12.72
C TRP A 56 12.43 5.48 -12.14
N PHE A 57 11.69 6.44 -12.70
CA PHE A 57 10.42 6.91 -12.16
C PHE A 57 9.33 5.81 -12.07
N PRO A 58 9.12 4.94 -13.10
CA PRO A 58 8.17 3.83 -12.98
C PRO A 58 8.50 2.86 -11.87
N SER A 59 9.77 2.51 -11.73
CA SER A 59 10.23 1.57 -10.71
C SER A 59 10.02 2.12 -9.31
N PHE A 60 10.32 3.41 -9.11
CA PHE A 60 10.09 4.09 -7.84
C PHE A 60 8.60 4.20 -7.50
N ALA A 61 7.75 4.56 -8.47
CA ALA A 61 6.33 4.69 -8.25
C ALA A 61 5.64 3.34 -7.95
N LEU A 62 6.10 2.25 -8.58
CA LEU A 62 5.65 0.90 -8.26
C LEU A 62 6.10 0.47 -6.86
N PHE A 63 7.37 0.70 -6.52
CA PHE A 63 7.91 0.45 -5.19
C PHE A 63 7.12 1.19 -4.11
N TRP A 64 6.80 2.46 -4.36
CA TRP A 64 6.06 3.29 -3.42
C TRP A 64 4.68 2.74 -3.11
N ASN A 65 3.89 2.39 -4.13
CA ASN A 65 2.55 1.81 -3.91
C ASN A 65 2.62 0.47 -3.17
N LEU A 66 3.61 -0.37 -3.47
CA LEU A 66 3.85 -1.62 -2.73
C LEU A 66 4.22 -1.36 -1.27
N PHE A 67 5.06 -0.36 -1.02
CA PHE A 67 5.47 0.05 0.31
C PHE A 67 4.26 0.53 1.12
N THR A 68 3.46 1.44 0.58
CA THR A 68 2.21 1.93 1.19
C THR A 68 1.26 0.79 1.56
N LEU A 69 1.07 -0.17 0.66
CA LEU A 69 0.23 -1.35 0.90
C LEU A 69 0.80 -2.25 2.00
N GLY A 70 2.12 -2.46 2.02
CA GLY A 70 2.81 -3.22 3.07
C GLY A 70 2.70 -2.57 4.45
N VAL A 71 2.89 -1.25 4.54
CA VAL A 71 2.72 -0.50 5.79
C VAL A 71 1.27 -0.59 6.28
N LEU A 72 0.29 -0.43 5.39
CA LEU A 72 -1.13 -0.55 5.76
C LEU A 72 -1.46 -1.93 6.33
N ILE A 73 -1.02 -2.99 5.65
CA ILE A 73 -1.25 -4.36 6.13
C ILE A 73 -0.59 -4.59 7.48
N ALA A 74 0.67 -4.17 7.65
CA ALA A 74 1.37 -4.33 8.92
C ALA A 74 0.70 -3.52 10.04
N LEU A 75 0.18 -2.34 9.73
CA LEU A 75 -0.58 -1.50 10.65
C LEU A 75 -1.90 -2.17 11.06
N THR A 76 -2.58 -2.90 10.16
CA THR A 76 -3.83 -3.63 10.51
C THR A 76 -3.61 -4.64 11.63
N ARG A 77 -2.47 -5.33 11.65
CA ARG A 77 -2.12 -6.28 12.70
C ARG A 77 -1.99 -5.59 14.06
N ILE A 78 -1.32 -4.45 14.12
CA ILE A 78 -1.16 -3.67 15.36
C ILE A 78 -2.48 -3.10 15.83
N ILE A 79 -3.30 -2.58 14.91
CA ILE A 79 -4.63 -2.04 15.24
C ILE A 79 -5.55 -3.10 15.86
N LEU A 80 -5.53 -4.32 15.33
CA LEU A 80 -6.32 -5.43 15.87
C LEU A 80 -5.71 -6.03 17.14
N SER A 81 -4.38 -5.96 17.29
CA SER A 81 -3.66 -6.50 18.46
C SER A 81 -3.67 -5.57 19.68
N GLN A 82 -3.53 -4.25 19.52
CA GLN A 82 -3.43 -3.28 20.63
C GLN A 82 -4.80 -2.74 21.10
N ARG A 83 -5.86 -3.50 20.88
CA ARG A 83 -7.23 -3.03 21.08
C ARG A 83 -7.66 -3.09 22.55
N ASN A 84 -7.37 -1.99 23.26
CA ASN A 84 -7.69 -1.63 24.64
C ASN A 84 -7.25 -2.61 25.77
N PRO A 85 -6.22 -2.22 26.52
CA PRO A 85 -5.78 -2.89 27.73
C PRO A 85 -6.12 -2.07 28.99
N ASP A 86 -7.36 -2.10 29.49
CA ASP A 86 -7.60 -1.67 30.89
C ASP A 86 -7.01 -2.69 31.92
N ASN A 87 -6.15 -3.62 31.45
CA ASN A 87 -5.33 -4.56 32.20
C ASN A 87 -3.91 -4.75 31.59
N VAL A 88 -3.26 -3.71 31.04
CA VAL A 88 -1.86 -3.82 30.52
C VAL A 88 -0.91 -4.39 31.56
N ASN A 89 -1.15 -4.13 32.85
CA ASN A 89 -0.18 -4.40 33.90
C ASN A 89 -0.10 -5.88 34.35
N LYS A 90 -0.73 -6.82 33.63
CA LYS A 90 -0.54 -8.27 33.86
C LYS A 90 -0.06 -9.06 32.64
N VAL A 91 -0.22 -8.56 31.43
CA VAL A 91 0.02 -9.36 30.21
C VAL A 91 1.42 -9.10 29.61
N THR A 92 2.09 -8.01 30.00
CA THR A 92 3.51 -7.80 29.68
C THR A 92 4.47 -8.71 30.46
N ASN A 93 3.99 -9.47 31.46
CA ASN A 93 4.72 -10.59 32.07
C ASN A 93 4.46 -11.95 31.39
N LEU A 94 3.58 -12.01 30.37
CA LEU A 94 3.28 -13.24 29.60
C LEU A 94 4.05 -13.29 28.27
N ILE A 95 5.16 -12.57 28.17
CA ILE A 95 6.07 -12.62 27.01
C ILE A 95 6.69 -14.04 26.85
N PHE A 96 6.54 -14.95 27.82
CA PHE A 96 6.91 -16.37 27.70
C PHE A 96 6.02 -17.31 28.54
N SER A 97 4.79 -17.58 28.13
CA SER A 97 4.06 -18.78 28.60
C SER A 97 3.38 -19.51 27.46
N ASN A 98 3.70 -20.79 27.31
CA ASN A 98 3.18 -21.76 26.33
C ASN A 98 1.67 -22.02 26.43
N GLU A 99 0.83 -21.00 26.30
CA GLU A 99 -0.61 -21.17 26.11
C GLU A 99 -1.09 -20.19 25.05
N THR A 100 -1.22 -20.69 23.82
CA THR A 100 -1.81 -19.96 22.70
C THR A 100 -3.24 -19.59 23.06
N THR A 101 -3.43 -18.35 23.48
CA THR A 101 -4.76 -17.81 23.77
C THR A 101 -5.46 -17.63 22.43
N ILE A 102 -6.73 -18.07 22.34
CA ILE A 102 -7.59 -18.07 21.13
C ILE A 102 -7.54 -16.73 20.35
N THR A 103 -7.20 -15.65 21.04
CA THR A 103 -6.97 -14.28 20.54
C THR A 103 -5.92 -14.17 19.43
N GLU A 104 -4.74 -14.78 19.57
CA GLU A 104 -3.67 -14.63 18.56
C GLU A 104 -4.05 -15.33 17.25
N THR A 105 -4.72 -16.48 17.34
CA THR A 105 -5.19 -17.23 16.17
C THR A 105 -6.24 -16.46 15.37
N ILE A 106 -7.15 -15.74 16.04
CA ILE A 106 -8.19 -14.94 15.37
C ILE A 106 -7.55 -13.77 14.59
N ILE A 107 -6.57 -13.09 15.18
CA ILE A 107 -5.86 -11.99 14.52
C ILE A 107 -5.14 -12.51 13.27
N ASP A 108 -4.44 -13.64 13.37
CA ASP A 108 -3.69 -14.19 12.25
C ASP A 108 -4.60 -14.68 11.10
N VAL A 109 -5.79 -15.22 11.40
CA VAL A 109 -6.80 -15.58 10.38
C VAL A 109 -7.37 -14.33 9.69
N ILE A 110 -7.66 -13.27 10.44
CA ILE A 110 -8.17 -12.00 9.87
C ILE A 110 -7.09 -11.36 8.98
N VAL A 111 -5.84 -11.33 9.44
CA VAL A 111 -4.72 -10.83 8.65
C VAL A 111 -4.53 -11.68 7.39
N PHE A 112 -4.58 -13.01 7.49
CA PHE A 112 -4.48 -13.90 6.34
C PHE A 112 -5.60 -13.66 5.30
N LEU A 113 -6.82 -13.37 5.76
CA LEU A 113 -7.94 -12.97 4.89
C LEU A 113 -7.68 -11.60 4.22
N CYS A 114 -7.14 -10.62 4.95
CA CYS A 114 -6.69 -9.32 4.39
C CYS A 114 -5.66 -9.52 3.28
N LEU A 115 -4.65 -10.37 3.50
CA LEU A 115 -3.60 -10.63 2.53
C LEU A 115 -4.14 -11.26 1.25
N THR A 116 -5.02 -12.24 1.41
CA THR A 116 -5.62 -12.98 0.30
C THR A 116 -6.52 -12.08 -0.55
N THR A 117 -7.33 -11.23 0.11
CA THR A 117 -8.22 -10.29 -0.60
C THR A 117 -7.45 -9.17 -1.29
N ALA A 118 -6.42 -8.59 -0.65
CA ALA A 118 -5.56 -7.58 -1.27
C ALA A 118 -4.84 -8.14 -2.51
N GLY A 119 -4.27 -9.34 -2.43
CA GLY A 119 -3.57 -9.97 -3.56
C GLY A 119 -4.47 -10.27 -4.77
N LEU A 120 -5.72 -10.67 -4.53
CA LEU A 120 -6.68 -10.98 -5.60
C LEU A 120 -7.18 -9.72 -6.33
N LEU A 121 -7.38 -8.61 -5.61
CA LEU A 121 -7.84 -7.35 -6.19
C LEU A 121 -6.77 -6.69 -7.07
N ILE A 122 -5.50 -6.79 -6.68
CA ILE A 122 -4.39 -6.25 -7.49
C ILE A 122 -4.27 -7.01 -8.83
N ASN A 123 -4.60 -8.29 -8.86
CA ASN A 123 -4.51 -9.12 -10.07
C ASN A 123 -5.74 -9.03 -10.99
N SER A 124 -6.80 -8.30 -10.62
CA SER A 124 -8.04 -8.23 -11.40
C SER A 124 -7.96 -7.28 -12.62
N SER A 125 -6.79 -6.74 -12.96
CA SER A 125 -6.64 -5.87 -14.12
C SER A 125 -6.93 -6.64 -15.42
N GLU A 126 -7.91 -6.17 -16.20
CA GLU A 126 -8.36 -6.78 -17.46
C GLU A 126 -7.24 -6.82 -18.51
N LYS A 127 -6.52 -7.94 -18.58
CA LYS A 127 -5.40 -8.18 -19.52
C LYS A 127 -5.81 -8.19 -21.00
N LYS A 128 -7.12 -8.24 -21.33
CA LYS A 128 -7.60 -8.52 -22.69
C LYS A 128 -7.50 -7.36 -23.67
N ARG A 129 -7.73 -6.11 -23.23
CA ARG A 129 -7.87 -4.95 -24.12
C ARG A 129 -6.55 -4.29 -24.51
N ILE A 130 -5.50 -4.58 -23.76
CA ILE A 130 -4.19 -3.93 -23.85
C ILE A 130 -3.28 -4.66 -24.83
N LYS A 131 -3.43 -5.99 -24.93
CA LYS A 131 -2.64 -6.83 -25.83
C LYS A 131 -2.79 -6.42 -27.31
N THR A 132 -4.02 -6.09 -27.74
CA THR A 132 -4.30 -5.68 -29.12
C THR A 132 -3.63 -4.36 -29.48
N ILE A 133 -3.63 -3.40 -28.54
CA ILE A 133 -3.01 -2.08 -28.74
C ILE A 133 -1.48 -2.22 -28.80
N TRP A 134 -0.88 -3.08 -27.97
CA TRP A 134 0.57 -3.35 -28.03
C TRP A 134 1.03 -3.92 -29.36
N GLU A 135 0.24 -4.81 -29.96
CA GLU A 135 0.56 -5.41 -31.27
C GLU A 135 0.54 -4.36 -32.39
N GLU A 136 -0.37 -3.38 -32.34
CA GLU A 136 -0.42 -2.28 -33.29
C GLU A 136 0.75 -1.29 -33.15
N ILE A 137 1.14 -0.90 -31.92
CA ILE A 137 2.22 0.08 -31.75
C ILE A 137 3.60 -0.56 -32.00
N LYS A 138 3.77 -1.87 -31.74
CA LYS A 138 4.99 -2.62 -32.07
C LYS A 138 5.36 -2.57 -33.55
N GLN A 139 4.37 -2.44 -34.45
CA GLN A 139 4.61 -2.32 -35.88
C GLN A 139 5.14 -0.95 -36.33
N LYS A 140 5.03 0.10 -35.50
CA LYS A 140 5.43 1.48 -35.85
C LYS A 140 6.88 1.86 -35.51
N GLY A 141 7.66 0.97 -34.91
CA GLY A 141 9.11 1.18 -34.72
C GLY A 141 9.55 2.19 -33.65
N ILE A 142 8.63 2.83 -32.92
CA ILE A 142 8.90 3.83 -31.87
C ILE A 142 9.24 3.12 -30.54
N LYS A 143 10.45 2.58 -30.39
CA LYS A 143 10.76 1.65 -29.27
C LYS A 143 11.11 2.32 -27.93
N GLU A 144 11.88 3.41 -27.93
CA GLU A 144 12.40 3.99 -26.68
C GLU A 144 11.33 4.72 -25.84
N ASP A 145 10.42 5.47 -26.48
CA ASP A 145 9.34 6.16 -25.77
C ASP A 145 8.27 5.17 -25.26
N MET A 146 7.94 4.16 -26.07
CA MET A 146 6.91 3.16 -25.75
C MET A 146 7.18 2.38 -24.45
N GLU A 147 8.44 2.05 -24.15
CA GLU A 147 8.79 1.28 -22.97
C GLU A 147 8.54 2.07 -21.67
N PHE A 148 8.81 3.38 -21.69
CA PHE A 148 8.48 4.28 -20.58
C PHE A 148 6.96 4.41 -20.42
N TYR A 149 6.23 4.64 -21.52
CA TYR A 149 4.76 4.71 -21.52
C TYR A 149 4.10 3.42 -21.01
N SER A 150 4.62 2.26 -21.43
CA SER A 150 4.19 0.94 -20.96
C SER A 150 4.32 0.81 -19.44
N SER A 151 5.47 1.23 -18.93
CA SER A 151 5.81 1.08 -17.53
C SER A 151 4.96 2.01 -16.66
N MET A 152 4.70 3.23 -17.13
CA MET A 152 3.80 4.19 -16.48
C MET A 152 2.34 3.74 -16.44
N ASP A 153 1.83 3.20 -17.54
CA ASP A 153 0.46 2.65 -17.58
C ASP A 153 0.30 1.46 -16.60
N GLY A 154 1.36 0.66 -16.43
CA GLY A 154 1.42 -0.36 -15.38
C GLY A 154 1.35 0.21 -13.95
N VAL A 155 2.11 1.26 -13.66
CA VAL A 155 2.11 1.96 -12.37
C VAL A 155 0.72 2.53 -12.04
N ILE A 156 0.08 3.20 -13.00
CA ILE A 156 -1.23 3.84 -12.78
C ILE A 156 -2.31 2.80 -12.44
N LYS A 157 -2.30 1.63 -13.12
CA LYS A 157 -3.20 0.53 -12.79
C LYS A 157 -2.91 -0.09 -11.44
N PHE A 158 -1.64 -0.24 -11.09
CA PHE A 158 -1.25 -0.74 -9.78
C PHE A 158 -1.70 0.20 -8.67
N ALA A 159 -1.58 1.51 -8.86
CA ALA A 159 -2.05 2.51 -7.90
C ALA A 159 -3.57 2.44 -7.71
N HIS A 160 -4.34 2.22 -8.80
CA HIS A 160 -5.78 1.97 -8.69
C HIS A 160 -6.10 0.68 -7.92
N GLY A 161 -5.39 -0.41 -8.21
CA GLY A 161 -5.54 -1.66 -7.46
C GLY A 161 -5.19 -1.50 -5.98
N THR A 162 -4.19 -0.68 -5.68
CA THR A 162 -3.80 -0.31 -4.31
C THR A 162 -4.92 0.46 -3.61
N PHE A 163 -5.53 1.44 -4.28
CA PHE A 163 -6.69 2.18 -3.75
C PHE A 163 -7.88 1.25 -3.42
N THR A 164 -8.22 0.35 -4.34
CA THR A 164 -9.28 -0.64 -4.11
C THR A 164 -8.94 -1.58 -2.96
N ALA A 165 -7.69 -2.05 -2.86
CA ALA A 165 -7.25 -2.88 -1.75
C ALA A 165 -7.40 -2.18 -0.39
N ILE A 166 -7.06 -0.88 -0.29
CA ILE A 166 -7.23 -0.10 0.94
C ILE A 166 -8.71 -0.08 1.38
N LEU A 167 -9.64 0.06 0.43
CA LEU A 167 -11.08 0.03 0.72
C LEU A 167 -11.52 -1.31 1.31
N PHE A 168 -11.07 -2.43 0.75
CA PHE A 168 -11.36 -3.75 1.29
C PHE A 168 -10.74 -3.96 2.67
N ILE A 169 -9.49 -3.54 2.86
CA ILE A 169 -8.82 -3.58 4.17
C ILE A 169 -9.62 -2.78 5.21
N THR A 170 -10.22 -1.66 4.83
CA THR A 170 -11.11 -0.88 5.72
C THR A 170 -12.25 -1.74 6.28
N VAL A 171 -12.92 -2.50 5.41
CA VAL A 171 -14.03 -3.38 5.79
C VAL A 171 -13.56 -4.46 6.74
N VAL A 172 -12.37 -5.03 6.50
CA VAL A 172 -11.83 -6.08 7.37
C VAL A 172 -11.42 -5.53 8.73
N ILE A 173 -10.79 -4.35 8.81
CA ILE A 173 -10.47 -3.71 10.10
C ILE A 173 -11.77 -3.45 10.89
N PHE A 174 -12.82 -2.96 10.23
CA PHE A 174 -14.09 -2.67 10.86
C PHE A 174 -14.80 -3.93 11.39
N LEU A 175 -14.94 -4.96 10.55
CA LEU A 175 -15.59 -6.22 10.94
C LEU A 175 -14.74 -6.97 11.97
N GLY A 176 -13.44 -7.11 11.72
CA GLY A 176 -12.52 -7.80 12.60
C GLY A 176 -12.45 -7.16 13.98
N GLY A 177 -12.35 -5.83 14.05
CA GLY A 177 -12.32 -5.11 15.32
C GLY A 177 -13.65 -5.17 16.07
N THR A 178 -14.79 -5.15 15.37
CA THR A 178 -16.11 -5.30 16.00
C THR A 178 -16.30 -6.70 16.58
N LEU A 179 -15.84 -7.74 15.87
CA LEU A 179 -15.88 -9.13 16.34
C LEU A 179 -14.99 -9.33 17.56
N ILE A 180 -13.74 -8.83 17.53
CA ILE A 180 -12.80 -8.94 18.65
C ILE A 180 -13.33 -8.19 19.88
N ASP A 181 -13.82 -6.96 19.72
CA ASP A 181 -14.36 -6.16 20.84
C ASP A 181 -15.56 -6.82 21.52
N ASN A 182 -16.45 -7.43 20.73
CA ASN A 182 -17.63 -8.08 21.28
C ASN A 182 -17.30 -9.43 21.93
N LEU A 183 -16.50 -10.27 21.27
CA LEU A 183 -16.20 -11.63 21.74
C LEU A 183 -15.19 -11.66 22.89
N GLN A 184 -14.19 -10.79 22.88
CA GLN A 184 -13.10 -10.85 23.87
C GLN A 184 -13.30 -9.86 25.02
N PHE A 185 -13.85 -8.68 24.75
CA PHE A 185 -13.97 -7.62 25.75
C PHE A 185 -15.40 -7.41 26.25
N GLY A 186 -16.37 -8.19 25.76
CA GLY A 186 -17.77 -8.13 26.20
C GLY A 186 -18.43 -6.76 25.98
N LYS A 187 -17.85 -5.91 25.12
CA LYS A 187 -18.36 -4.56 24.88
C LYS A 187 -19.69 -4.63 24.11
N PRO A 188 -20.68 -3.79 24.46
CA PRO A 188 -21.95 -3.77 23.74
C PRO A 188 -21.73 -3.35 22.28
N ILE A 189 -22.32 -4.11 21.36
CA ILE A 189 -22.11 -4.03 19.90
C ILE A 189 -22.19 -2.58 19.38
N ILE A 190 -23.13 -1.78 19.88
CA ILE A 190 -23.34 -0.40 19.46
C ILE A 190 -22.11 0.47 19.73
N THR A 191 -21.47 0.29 20.90
CA THR A 191 -20.25 1.02 21.25
C THR A 191 -19.04 0.53 20.44
N CYS A 192 -18.99 -0.78 20.16
CA CYS A 192 -17.95 -1.37 19.33
C CYS A 192 -18.01 -0.79 17.92
N ILE A 193 -19.19 -0.76 17.30
CA ILE A 193 -19.37 -0.25 15.93
C ILE A 193 -18.89 1.19 15.84
N ALA A 194 -19.32 2.08 16.76
CA ALA A 194 -18.92 3.48 16.72
C ALA A 194 -17.41 3.68 16.86
N GLY A 195 -16.76 2.95 17.78
CA GLY A 195 -15.31 3.03 17.99
C GLY A 195 -14.50 2.43 16.84
N ASN A 196 -14.88 1.23 16.39
CA ASN A 196 -14.25 0.53 15.27
C ASN A 196 -14.36 1.32 13.97
N LEU A 197 -15.53 1.87 13.69
CA LEU A 197 -15.77 2.62 12.46
C LEU A 197 -14.88 3.86 12.39
N LYS A 198 -14.78 4.64 13.49
CA LYS A 198 -13.91 5.81 13.55
C LYS A 198 -12.45 5.46 13.28
N GLN A 199 -11.96 4.38 13.88
CA GLN A 199 -10.58 3.94 13.71
C GLN A 199 -10.31 3.40 12.30
N ALA A 200 -11.19 2.53 11.78
CA ALA A 200 -11.06 1.95 10.45
C ALA A 200 -11.08 3.02 9.36
N MET A 201 -12.01 3.98 9.44
CA MET A 201 -12.11 5.06 8.46
C MET A 201 -10.93 6.02 8.54
N GLY A 202 -10.48 6.39 9.76
CA GLY A 202 -9.39 7.36 9.94
C GLY A 202 -8.10 6.93 9.26
N ILE A 203 -7.64 5.70 9.50
CA ILE A 203 -6.42 5.18 8.88
C ILE A 203 -6.60 5.03 7.36
N SER A 204 -7.73 4.47 6.92
CA SER A 204 -7.93 4.15 5.52
C SER A 204 -8.05 5.39 4.63
N ILE A 205 -8.69 6.46 5.12
CA ILE A 205 -8.77 7.74 4.42
C ILE A 205 -7.37 8.34 4.23
N ILE A 206 -6.49 8.23 5.24
CA ILE A 206 -5.12 8.73 5.12
C ILE A 206 -4.39 7.98 4.01
N PHE A 207 -4.36 6.65 4.05
CA PHE A 207 -3.69 5.85 3.01
C PHE A 207 -4.29 6.05 1.61
N GLN A 208 -5.61 6.18 1.49
CA GLN A 208 -6.27 6.51 0.22
C GLN A 208 -5.82 7.88 -0.31
N ALA A 209 -5.75 8.89 0.55
CA ALA A 209 -5.27 10.21 0.17
C ALA A 209 -3.80 10.18 -0.26
N LEU A 210 -2.94 9.42 0.43
CA LEU A 210 -1.53 9.25 0.03
C LEU A 210 -1.41 8.65 -1.37
N VAL A 211 -2.12 7.55 -1.66
CA VAL A 211 -2.07 6.89 -2.98
C VAL A 211 -2.62 7.79 -4.09
N LEU A 212 -3.77 8.44 -3.85
CA LEU A 212 -4.38 9.34 -4.84
C LEU A 212 -3.48 10.54 -5.14
N PHE A 213 -2.91 11.17 -4.10
CA PHE A 213 -2.04 12.34 -4.28
C PHE A 213 -0.74 11.96 -4.99
N PHE A 214 -0.15 10.81 -4.63
CA PHE A 214 1.02 10.28 -5.32
C PHE A 214 0.73 9.98 -6.79
N THR A 215 -0.42 9.36 -7.09
CA THR A 215 -0.86 9.08 -8.47
C THR A 215 -1.05 10.37 -9.26
N PHE A 216 -1.66 11.39 -8.66
CA PHE A 216 -1.82 12.71 -9.28
C PHE A 216 -0.45 13.36 -9.60
N LEU A 217 0.52 13.27 -8.70
CA LEU A 217 1.89 13.73 -8.95
C LEU A 217 2.54 12.98 -10.11
N CYS A 218 2.34 11.67 -10.20
CA CYS A 218 2.86 10.86 -11.30
C CYS A 218 2.26 11.28 -12.65
N VAL A 219 0.94 11.41 -12.73
CA VAL A 219 0.23 11.84 -13.95
C VAL A 219 0.67 13.23 -14.38
N THR A 220 0.77 14.17 -13.45
CA THR A 220 1.19 15.54 -13.79
C THR A 220 2.66 15.64 -14.19
N CYS A 221 3.55 14.84 -13.60
CA CYS A 221 4.94 14.73 -14.03
C CYS A 221 5.01 14.19 -15.47
N PHE A 222 4.23 13.15 -15.76
CA PHE A 222 4.10 12.54 -17.07
C PHE A 222 3.58 13.51 -18.14
N TYR A 223 2.51 14.28 -17.87
CA TYR A 223 1.97 15.28 -18.81
C TYR A 223 2.99 16.38 -19.15
N LYS A 224 3.77 16.83 -18.16
CA LYS A 224 4.78 17.88 -18.37
C LYS A 224 5.96 17.40 -19.21
N VAL A 225 6.29 16.11 -19.13
CA VAL A 225 7.33 15.47 -19.96
C VAL A 225 6.84 15.37 -21.40
N GLN A 226 5.60 14.92 -21.60
CA GLN A 226 4.92 14.89 -22.90
C GLN A 226 4.91 16.25 -23.61
N GLU A 227 4.49 17.31 -22.90
CA GLU A 227 4.42 18.67 -23.46
C GLU A 227 5.78 19.20 -23.93
N LYS A 228 6.87 18.78 -23.28
CA LYS A 228 8.22 19.21 -23.61
C LYS A 228 8.79 18.49 -24.83
N TYR A 229 8.47 17.21 -25.01
CA TYR A 229 8.84 16.45 -26.20
C TYR A 229 8.14 16.97 -27.46
N MET A 230 6.84 17.23 -27.38
CA MET A 230 6.05 17.77 -28.51
C MET A 230 6.45 19.20 -28.92
N ARG A 231 7.28 19.89 -28.12
CA ARG A 231 7.81 21.23 -28.41
C ARG A 231 9.22 21.22 -29.00
N GLU A 232 9.92 20.09 -28.96
CA GLU A 232 11.29 19.91 -29.48
C GLU A 232 11.29 19.27 -30.90
N GLU A 233 10.14 18.81 -31.41
CA GLU A 233 9.87 18.50 -32.84
C GLU A 233 9.26 19.70 -33.58
#